data_AF-A0A353FD62-F1
#
_entry.id   AF-A0A353FD62-F1
#
_cell.length_a   1.000
_cell.length_b   1.000
_cell.length_c   1.000
_cell.angle_alpha   90.00
_cell.angle_beta   90.00
_cell.angle_gamma   90.00
#
_symmetry.space_group_name_H-M   'P 1'
#
loop_
_entity.id
_entity.type
_entity.pdbx_description
1 polymer ?
#
loop_
_entity_poly.entity_id
_entity_poly.type
_entity_poly.pdbx_seq_one_letter_code
_entity_poly.pdbx_strand_id
1 'polypeptide(L)' 'MWFDGHHYWGMHWIWWILWIIFLIWIFATPWDVPGQRTKKETPLDILKKRYAAGEINSEEFEARKKNLLKK' A
#
# COMPACT_ATOMS: atom_id res chain seq x y z
N MET A 1 -2.67 49.39 -22.42
CA MET A 1 -3.20 48.35 -21.51
C MET A 1 -2.29 47.14 -21.64
N TRP A 2 -1.88 46.61 -20.50
CA TRP A 2 -0.72 45.74 -20.28
C TRP A 2 -1.05 44.26 -20.46
N PHE A 3 -0.44 43.52 -21.39
CA PHE A 3 -0.48 42.04 -21.39
C PHE A 3 0.69 41.33 -22.12
N ASP A 4 1.91 41.88 -22.15
CA ASP A 4 3.04 41.25 -22.87
C ASP A 4 4.24 40.91 -21.96
N GLY A 5 3.98 40.22 -20.84
CA GLY A 5 5.06 39.79 -19.92
C GLY A 5 4.91 38.40 -19.30
N HIS A 6 3.78 37.70 -19.49
CA HIS A 6 3.46 36.50 -18.69
C HIS A 6 3.88 35.15 -19.32
N HIS A 7 4.38 35.13 -20.55
CA HIS A 7 4.65 33.88 -21.27
C HIS A 7 5.81 33.05 -20.69
N TYR A 8 6.82 33.68 -20.08
CA TYR A 8 7.97 32.95 -19.53
C TYR A 8 7.72 32.38 -18.12
N TRP A 9 6.87 33.03 -17.32
CA TRP A 9 6.47 32.50 -16.01
C TRP A 9 5.38 31.44 -16.16
N GLY A 10 4.34 31.67 -16.96
CA GLY A 10 3.21 30.73 -17.09
C GLY A 10 3.60 29.34 -17.61
N MET A 11 4.58 29.26 -18.53
CA MET A 11 5.04 27.99 -19.10
C MET A 11 5.72 27.09 -18.06
N HIS A 12 6.45 27.68 -17.10
CA HIS A 12 7.16 26.93 -16.07
C HIS A 12 6.17 26.34 -15.04
N TRP A 13 5.13 27.09 -14.69
CA TRP A 13 4.09 26.63 -13.77
C TRP A 13 3.29 25.45 -14.32
N ILE A 14 3.00 25.44 -15.63
CA ILE A 14 2.33 24.32 -16.31
C ILE A 14 3.16 23.03 -16.19
N TRP A 15 4.49 23.14 -16.32
CA TRP A 15 5.38 22.00 -16.16
C TRP A 15 5.33 21.43 -14.73
N TRP A 16 5.36 22.30 -13.71
CA TRP A 16 5.23 21.87 -12.31
C TRP A 16 3.85 21.24 -11.99
N ILE A 17 2.77 21.78 -12.56
CA ILE A 17 1.42 21.23 -12.38
C ILE A 17 1.33 19.80 -12.94
N LEU A 18 1.95 19.54 -14.10
CA LEU A 18 2.04 18.18 -14.65
C LEU A 18 2.75 17.21 -13.70
N TRP A 19 3.86 17.61 -13.09
CA TRP A 19 4.57 16.79 -12.10
C TRP A 19 3.74 16.52 -10.85
N ILE A 20 3.02 17.53 -10.34
CA ILE A 20 2.13 17.36 -9.18
C ILE A 20 1.01 16.37 -9.49
N ILE A 21 0.38 16.48 -10.66
CA ILE A 21 -0.68 15.54 -11.09
C ILE A 21 -0.10 14.12 -11.21
N PHE A 22 1.10 13.97 -11.76
CA PHE A 22 1.76 12.67 -11.89
C PHE A 22 2.07 12.04 -10.53
N LEU A 23 2.56 12.82 -9.57
CA LEU A 23 2.79 12.35 -8.20
C LEU A 23 1.48 11.94 -7.53
N ILE A 24 0.44 12.77 -7.63
CA ILE A 24 -0.89 12.43 -7.10
C ILE A 24 -1.40 11.15 -7.76
N TRP A 25 -1.23 10.96 -9.07
CA TRP A 25 -1.65 9.76 -9.77
C TRP A 25 -0.92 8.50 -9.29
N ILE A 26 0.38 8.59 -9.00
CA ILE A 26 1.16 7.49 -8.41
C ILE A 26 0.61 7.11 -7.02
N PHE A 27 0.26 8.08 -6.18
CA PHE A 27 -0.23 7.82 -4.83
C PHE A 27 -1.74 7.51 -4.77
N ALA A 28 -2.54 8.06 -5.69
CA ALA A 28 -3.99 7.90 -5.76
C ALA A 28 -4.40 6.63 -6.52
N THR A 29 -3.52 6.08 -7.35
CA THR A 29 -3.74 4.74 -7.86
C THR A 29 -3.55 3.78 -6.68
N PRO A 30 -4.56 3.00 -6.29
CA PRO A 30 -4.42 1.97 -5.27
C PRO A 30 -3.61 0.84 -5.91
N TRP A 31 -2.31 1.07 -6.10
CA TRP A 31 -1.37 -0.02 -6.25
C TRP A 31 -1.42 -0.75 -4.92
N ASP A 32 -2.15 -1.85 -4.91
CA ASP A 32 -2.06 -2.89 -3.91
C ASP A 32 -0.59 -3.30 -3.88
N VAL A 33 0.18 -2.67 -3.00
CA VAL A 33 1.63 -2.77 -2.94
C VAL A 33 1.92 -4.25 -2.73
N PRO A 34 2.39 -5.02 -3.75
CA PRO A 34 2.49 -6.47 -3.62
C PRO A 34 3.55 -6.85 -2.57
N GLY A 35 4.35 -5.86 -2.14
CA GLY A 35 5.39 -5.95 -1.12
C GLY A 35 5.06 -5.35 0.26
N GLN A 36 3.84 -4.84 0.52
CA GLN A 36 3.40 -4.55 1.91
C GLN A 36 3.13 -5.84 2.71
N ARG A 37 3.36 -7.02 2.11
CA ARG A 37 3.56 -8.30 2.82
C ARG A 37 4.87 -8.37 3.62
N THR A 38 5.62 -7.27 3.71
CA THR A 38 6.76 -7.14 4.64
C THR A 38 6.35 -6.53 5.99
N LYS A 39 5.05 -6.36 6.28
CA LYS A 39 4.60 -6.30 7.67
C LYS A 39 4.86 -7.66 8.31
N LYS A 40 6.05 -7.80 8.94
CA LYS A 40 6.47 -8.89 9.86
C LYS A 40 5.37 -9.94 9.99
N GLU A 41 5.40 -10.97 9.14
CA GLU A 41 4.36 -12.02 9.15
C GLU A 41 4.23 -12.47 10.60
N THR A 42 3.11 -12.12 11.23
CA THR A 42 2.91 -12.48 12.61
C THR A 42 2.84 -14.01 12.67
N PRO A 43 3.19 -14.65 13.80
CA PRO A 43 2.98 -16.09 13.95
C PRO A 43 1.55 -16.54 13.59
N LEU A 44 0.58 -15.62 13.72
CA LEU A 44 -0.82 -15.82 13.35
C LEU A 44 -1.06 -15.79 11.82
N ASP A 45 -0.36 -14.95 11.07
CA ASP A 45 -0.40 -14.94 9.59
C ASP A 45 0.18 -16.23 9.00
N ILE A 46 1.30 -16.70 9.54
CA ILE A 46 1.92 -17.97 9.12
C ILE A 46 0.94 -19.13 9.39
N LEU A 47 0.29 -19.12 10.56
CA LEU A 47 -0.69 -20.13 10.93
C LEU A 47 -1.90 -20.11 9.98
N LYS A 48 -2.41 -18.91 9.64
CA LYS A 48 -3.53 -18.73 8.71
C LYS A 48 -3.19 -19.19 7.30
N LYS A 49 -1.95 -18.96 6.84
CA LYS A 49 -1.46 -19.42 5.54
C LYS A 49 -1.43 -20.94 5.44
N ARG A 50 -0.96 -21.64 6.48
CA ARG A 50 -0.95 -23.11 6.56
C ARG A 50 -2.36 -23.71 6.63
N TYR A 51 -3.27 -23.04 7.34
CA TYR A 51 -4.69 -23.41 7.35
C TYR A 51 -5.31 -23.29 5.96
N ALA A 52 -5.06 -22.18 5.26
CA ALA A 52 -5.53 -21.98 3.89
C ALA A 52 -4.91 -22.97 2.89
N ALA A 53 -3.69 -23.44 3.15
CA ALA A 53 -3.04 -24.50 2.38
C ALA A 53 -3.58 -25.90 2.69
N GLY A 54 -4.44 -26.05 3.71
CA GLY A 54 -4.98 -27.35 4.14
C GLY A 54 -3.99 -28.23 4.90
N GLU A 55 -2.84 -27.68 5.31
CA GLU A 55 -1.80 -28.43 6.04
C GLU A 55 -2.15 -28.64 7.52
N ILE A 56 -3.10 -27.87 8.05
CA ILE A 56 -3.57 -27.96 9.43
C ILE A 56 -5.10 -27.99 9.48
N ASN A 57 -5.65 -28.75 10.44
CA ASN A 57 -7.09 -28.81 10.68
C ASN A 57 -7.56 -27.59 11.49
N SER A 58 -8.85 -27.26 11.40
CA SER A 58 -9.50 -26.15 12.11
C SER A 58 -9.27 -26.20 13.62
N GLU A 59 -9.30 -27.41 14.20
CA GLU A 59 -9.09 -27.64 15.63
C GLU A 59 -7.67 -27.23 16.08
N GLU A 60 -6.66 -27.61 15.29
CA GLU A 60 -5.26 -27.31 15.57
C GLU A 60 -4.96 -25.82 15.37
N PHE A 61 -5.61 -25.21 14.37
CA PHE A 61 -5.58 -23.76 14.15
C PHE A 61 -6.13 -23.00 15.37
N GLU A 62 -7.29 -23.39 15.90
CA GLU A 62 -7.88 -22.74 17.06
C GLU A 62 -7.02 -22.85 18.32
N ALA A 63 -6.45 -24.04 18.59
CA ALA A 63 -5.58 -24.26 19.73
C ALA A 63 -4.33 -23.37 19.69
N ARG A 64 -3.66 -23.32 18.53
CA ARG A 64 -2.46 -22.49 18.32
C ARG A 64 -2.79 -21.00 18.34
N LYS A 65 -3.92 -20.58 17.76
CA LYS A 65 -4.40 -19.19 17.82
C LYS A 65 -4.65 -18.72 19.25
N LYS A 66 -5.31 -19.54 20.08
CA LYS A 66 -5.57 -19.22 21.49
C LYS A 66 -4.27 -19.07 22.29
N ASN A 67 -3.29 -19.93 22.05
CA ASN A 67 -1.97 -19.82 22.70
C ASN A 67 -1.22 -18.54 22.31
N LEU A 68 -1.31 -18.12 21.05
CA LEU A 68 -0.68 -16.89 20.56
C LEU A 68 -1.36 -15.61 21.10
N LEU A 69 -2.67 -15.64 21.35
CA LEU A 69 -3.44 -14.50 21.89
C LEU A 69 -3.34 -14.36 23.42
N LYS A 70 -2.88 -15.40 24.12
CA LYS A 70 -2.80 -15.43 25.59
C LYS A 70 -1.46 -14.92 26.14
N LYS A 71 -0.56 -14.43 25.28
CA LYS A 71 0.74 -13.87 25.64
C LYS A 71 0.70 -12.35 25.63
#